data_AF-A0A838UKD3-F1
#
_entry.id   AF-A0A838UKD3-F1
#
_cell.length_a   1.000
_cell.length_b   1.000
_cell.length_c   1.000
_cell.angle_alpha   90.00
_cell.angle_beta   90.00
_cell.angle_gamma   90.00
#
_symmetry.space_group_name_H-M   'P 1'
#
loop_
_entity.id
_entity.type
_entity.pdbx_description
1 polymer ?
#
loop_
_entity_poly.entity_id
_entity_poly.type
_entity_poly.pdbx_seq_one_letter_code
_entity_poly.pdbx_strand_id
1 'polypeptide(L)'
;MLLLSTRSITVDGVTVFPDHADANQFWYLPAPVTLAKMPGSEEPQFLLIMYAPDVVSSGVKGVGFLNVTLALTLSDDTRQELVGQIRNQFPGVSQPRLAPVPFDEGTVQIVTLDMQGSGGATSTAPPGGFQAVEHILGAVSPELFGDNNALFALTLSEDGASILEAAFENGMAPVGGIYNLKFTGVRPALDVKITADLKRCYDSFSIGFDVKAYWVSAGIDATFEKLRQDGALKVEVVNLAGDAENLQAEQQAIALFKDQILSTWFTPSLSPTTAAAADVG
;
A
#
# COMPACT_ATOMS: atom_id res chain seq x y z
N MET A 1 -4.86 17.66 7.24
CA MET A 1 -3.99 16.73 6.49
C MET A 1 -3.75 15.47 7.30
N LEU A 2 -3.45 14.37 6.61
CA LEU A 2 -3.21 13.05 7.17
C LEU A 2 -1.98 13.07 8.11
N LEU A 3 -2.17 12.72 9.38
CA LEU A 3 -1.10 12.72 10.39
C LEU A 3 -0.45 11.34 10.51
N LEU A 4 0.81 11.23 10.07
CA LEU A 4 1.54 9.94 9.98
C LEU A 4 2.24 9.51 11.26
N SER A 5 2.33 10.37 12.28
CA SER A 5 3.04 10.09 13.54
C SER A 5 2.18 9.44 14.62
N THR A 6 0.88 9.37 14.38
CA THR A 6 -0.12 8.82 15.30
C THR A 6 -0.48 7.39 14.89
N ARG A 7 -0.99 6.63 15.86
CA ARG A 7 -1.49 5.28 15.61
C ARG A 7 -2.55 5.31 14.51
N SER A 8 -2.45 4.37 13.56
CA SER A 8 -3.45 4.12 12.54
C SER A 8 -4.37 2.98 12.95
N ILE A 9 -5.58 2.95 12.39
CA ILE A 9 -6.51 1.82 12.51
C ILE A 9 -6.63 1.16 11.13
N THR A 10 -6.66 -0.16 11.07
CA THR A 10 -6.90 -0.90 9.82
C THR A 10 -8.03 -1.91 10.01
N VAL A 11 -9.04 -1.85 9.13
CA VAL A 11 -10.19 -2.78 9.07
C VAL A 11 -10.43 -3.12 7.62
N ASP A 12 -10.58 -4.41 7.29
CA ASP A 12 -10.80 -4.91 5.92
C ASP A 12 -9.81 -4.36 4.87
N GLY A 13 -8.55 -4.15 5.28
CA GLY A 13 -7.51 -3.57 4.42
C GLY A 13 -7.60 -2.05 4.23
N VAL A 14 -8.61 -1.39 4.80
CA VAL A 14 -8.76 0.07 4.81
C VAL A 14 -8.04 0.64 6.02
N THR A 15 -7.05 1.50 5.77
CA THR A 15 -6.26 2.14 6.82
C THR A 15 -6.71 3.58 7.04
N VAL A 16 -6.88 3.96 8.31
CA VAL A 16 -7.35 5.27 8.75
C VAL A 16 -6.33 5.96 9.64
N PHE A 17 -6.18 7.26 9.42
CA PHE A 17 -5.30 8.16 10.15
C PHE A 17 -6.09 9.36 10.70
N PRO A 18 -5.75 9.90 11.88
CA PRO A 18 -6.34 11.15 12.35
C PRO A 18 -5.86 12.35 11.53
N ASP A 19 -6.63 13.44 11.58
CA ASP A 19 -6.18 14.74 11.09
C ASP A 19 -5.24 15.42 12.09
N HIS A 20 -4.29 16.20 11.57
CA HIS A 20 -3.33 16.96 12.37
C HIS A 20 -3.92 18.10 13.22
N ALA A 21 -5.08 18.65 12.86
CA ALA A 21 -5.62 19.89 13.43
C ALA A 21 -7.04 19.74 13.99
N ASP A 22 -7.83 18.81 13.45
CA ASP A 22 -9.18 18.51 13.95
C ASP A 22 -9.25 17.11 14.56
N ALA A 23 -9.39 17.04 15.88
CA ALA A 23 -9.47 15.79 16.63
C ALA A 23 -10.66 14.88 16.23
N ASN A 24 -11.70 15.43 15.59
CA ASN A 24 -12.84 14.66 15.11
C ASN A 24 -12.71 14.26 13.64
N GLN A 25 -11.68 14.70 12.91
CA GLN A 25 -11.49 14.35 11.50
C GLN A 25 -10.53 13.18 11.34
N PHE A 26 -10.93 12.20 10.53
CA PHE A 26 -10.15 11.02 10.19
C PHE A 26 -10.13 10.80 8.67
N TRP A 27 -8.98 10.39 8.17
CA TRP A 27 -8.68 10.18 6.75
C TRP A 27 -8.45 8.70 6.48
N TYR A 28 -9.23 8.10 5.58
CA TYR A 28 -8.98 6.73 5.13
C TYR A 28 -8.23 6.72 3.80
N LEU A 29 -7.34 5.75 3.64
CA LEU A 29 -6.76 5.41 2.36
C LEU A 29 -7.83 4.73 1.50
N PRO A 30 -8.09 5.20 0.26
CA PRO A 30 -9.07 4.60 -0.63
C PRO A 30 -8.78 3.11 -0.90
N ALA A 31 -9.69 2.25 -0.44
CA ALA A 31 -9.66 0.80 -0.56
C ALA A 31 -11.02 0.23 -0.12
N PRO A 32 -11.35 -1.03 -0.46
CA PRO A 32 -10.69 -1.88 -1.45
C PRO A 32 -11.04 -1.48 -2.90
N VAL A 33 -10.39 -2.11 -3.88
CA VAL A 33 -10.81 -2.00 -5.29
C VAL A 33 -12.08 -2.82 -5.48
N THR A 34 -13.13 -2.17 -6.01
CA THR A 34 -14.44 -2.77 -6.28
C THR A 34 -14.90 -2.44 -7.69
N LEU A 35 -16.03 -3.00 -8.11
CA LEU A 35 -16.78 -2.51 -9.27
C LEU A 35 -17.61 -1.30 -8.87
N ALA A 36 -17.60 -0.25 -9.69
CA ALA A 36 -18.53 0.86 -9.53
C ALA A 36 -19.96 0.36 -9.73
N LYS A 37 -20.93 1.02 -9.10
CA LYS A 37 -22.36 0.69 -9.22
C LYS A 37 -23.07 1.60 -10.22
N MET A 38 -24.11 1.09 -10.85
CA MET A 38 -25.00 1.90 -11.69
C MET A 38 -25.70 2.97 -10.84
N PRO A 39 -25.92 4.19 -11.36
CA PRO A 39 -26.57 5.24 -10.59
C PRO A 39 -27.95 4.82 -10.05
N GLY A 40 -28.11 4.85 -8.72
CA GLY A 40 -29.36 4.49 -8.06
C GLY A 40 -29.66 2.98 -8.01
N SER A 41 -28.68 2.13 -8.27
CA SER A 41 -28.82 0.67 -8.24
C SER A 41 -27.62 0.01 -7.56
N GLU A 42 -27.77 -1.25 -7.14
CA GLU A 42 -26.70 -2.11 -6.65
C GLU A 42 -26.02 -2.91 -7.78
N GLU A 43 -26.53 -2.80 -9.01
CA GLU A 43 -25.96 -3.46 -10.18
C GLU A 43 -24.58 -2.88 -10.53
N PRO A 44 -23.57 -3.73 -10.83
CA PRO A 44 -22.24 -3.26 -11.19
C PRO A 44 -22.22 -2.61 -12.58
N GLN A 45 -21.36 -1.61 -12.76
CA GLN A 45 -20.99 -1.07 -14.07
C GLN A 45 -20.06 -2.04 -14.78
N PHE A 46 -20.66 -3.09 -15.32
CA PHE A 46 -20.00 -4.19 -15.98
C PHE A 46 -20.82 -4.62 -17.19
N LEU A 47 -20.18 -4.83 -18.33
CA LEU A 47 -20.84 -5.25 -19.56
C LEU A 47 -19.88 -6.06 -20.43
N LEU A 48 -20.20 -7.33 -20.66
CA LEU A 48 -19.58 -8.15 -21.68
C LEU A 48 -20.53 -8.27 -22.87
N ILE A 49 -20.09 -7.84 -24.06
CA ILE A 49 -20.79 -8.03 -25.32
C ILE A 49 -19.97 -9.01 -26.16
N MET A 50 -20.65 -10.04 -26.68
CA MET A 50 -20.10 -10.95 -27.68
C MET A 50 -20.93 -10.85 -28.94
N TYR A 51 -20.29 -10.69 -30.09
CA TYR A 51 -20.98 -10.70 -31.38
C TYR A 51 -20.25 -11.58 -32.38
N ALA A 52 -21.03 -12.32 -33.16
CA ALA A 52 -20.53 -13.13 -34.26
C ALA A 52 -20.44 -12.24 -35.53
N PRO A 53 -19.26 -12.07 -36.14
CA PRO A 53 -19.14 -11.44 -37.44
C PRO A 53 -19.84 -12.31 -38.50
N ASP A 54 -20.52 -11.64 -39.45
CA ASP A 54 -21.28 -12.32 -40.49
C ASP A 54 -20.32 -13.05 -41.46
N VAL A 55 -20.57 -14.34 -41.67
CA VAL A 55 -19.55 -15.36 -42.01
C VAL A 55 -19.07 -15.29 -43.48
N VAL A 56 -19.54 -14.34 -44.30
CA VAL A 56 -19.51 -14.51 -45.76
C VAL A 56 -18.36 -13.76 -46.48
N SER A 57 -17.50 -12.98 -45.81
CA SER A 57 -16.38 -12.34 -46.55
C SER A 57 -15.09 -11.94 -45.83
N SER A 58 -14.95 -12.08 -44.51
CA SER A 58 -13.78 -11.50 -43.81
C SER A 58 -12.89 -12.47 -43.04
N GLY A 59 -13.28 -13.74 -42.84
CA GLY A 59 -12.48 -14.69 -42.04
C GLY A 59 -12.35 -14.31 -40.55
N VAL A 60 -13.07 -13.28 -40.11
CA VAL A 60 -13.19 -12.91 -38.70
C VAL A 60 -14.23 -13.84 -38.08
N LYS A 61 -13.90 -14.46 -36.96
CA LYS A 61 -14.85 -15.09 -36.02
C LYS A 61 -14.88 -14.24 -34.74
N GLY A 62 -15.90 -14.43 -33.91
CA GLY A 62 -16.37 -13.55 -32.82
C GLY A 62 -15.43 -12.48 -32.25
N VAL A 63 -15.93 -11.27 -32.07
CA VAL A 63 -15.16 -10.13 -31.52
C VAL A 63 -15.89 -9.64 -30.27
N GLY A 64 -15.22 -9.59 -29.13
CA GLY A 64 -15.85 -9.27 -27.84
C GLY A 64 -15.53 -7.86 -27.35
N PHE A 65 -16.41 -7.28 -26.55
CA PHE A 65 -16.15 -6.04 -25.82
C PHE A 65 -16.47 -6.21 -24.34
N LEU A 66 -15.50 -5.90 -23.47
CA LEU A 66 -15.72 -5.83 -22.03
C LEU A 66 -15.57 -4.39 -21.54
N ASN A 67 -16.65 -3.81 -21.02
CA ASN A 67 -16.62 -2.57 -20.27
C ASN A 67 -16.68 -2.88 -18.78
N VAL A 68 -15.77 -2.29 -18.02
CA VAL A 68 -15.73 -2.41 -16.57
C VAL A 68 -15.32 -1.08 -15.94
N THR A 69 -16.08 -0.62 -14.95
CA THR A 69 -15.69 0.54 -14.14
C THR A 69 -15.21 0.06 -12.80
N LEU A 70 -13.93 0.31 -12.50
CA LEU A 70 -13.34 0.07 -11.20
C LEU A 70 -13.57 1.28 -10.29
N ALA A 71 -13.70 1.05 -8.98
CA ALA A 71 -13.89 2.07 -7.97
C ALA A 71 -13.09 1.73 -6.70
N LEU A 72 -12.84 2.74 -5.87
CA LEU A 72 -12.30 2.63 -4.52
C LEU A 72 -13.39 2.98 -3.50
N THR A 73 -14.38 2.11 -3.39
CA THR A 73 -15.55 2.35 -2.54
C THR A 73 -15.36 1.73 -1.16
N LEU A 74 -15.46 2.58 -0.12
CA LEU A 74 -15.55 2.12 1.26
C LEU A 74 -16.95 1.58 1.56
N SER A 75 -17.05 0.33 1.98
CA SER A 75 -18.33 -0.28 2.38
C SER A 75 -18.91 0.39 3.64
N ASP A 76 -20.24 0.39 3.78
CA ASP A 76 -20.89 0.93 4.97
C ASP A 76 -20.58 0.12 6.24
N ASP A 77 -20.41 -1.20 6.11
CA ASP A 77 -20.06 -2.08 7.22
C ASP A 77 -18.65 -1.77 7.73
N THR A 78 -17.66 -1.72 6.83
CA THR A 78 -16.28 -1.34 7.15
C THR A 78 -16.23 0.07 7.72
N ARG A 79 -17.02 1.01 7.18
CA ARG A 79 -17.14 2.39 7.70
C ARG A 79 -17.65 2.39 9.15
N GLN A 80 -18.71 1.64 9.44
CA GLN A 80 -19.29 1.58 10.79
C GLN A 80 -18.31 0.98 11.79
N GLU A 81 -17.61 -0.09 11.40
CA GLU A 81 -16.60 -0.72 12.23
C GLU A 81 -15.43 0.23 12.52
N LEU A 82 -14.90 0.90 11.49
CA LEU A 82 -13.85 1.92 11.65
C LEU A 82 -14.27 3.02 12.62
N VAL A 83 -15.49 3.54 12.49
CA VAL A 83 -16.03 4.56 13.40
C VAL A 83 -16.12 4.04 14.84
N GLY A 84 -16.52 2.78 15.03
CA GLY A 84 -16.53 2.12 16.34
C GLY A 84 -15.13 2.04 16.95
N GLN A 85 -14.14 1.59 16.17
CA GLN A 85 -12.76 1.49 16.63
C GLN A 85 -12.15 2.87 16.94
N ILE A 86 -12.44 3.89 16.13
CA ILE A 86 -11.99 5.26 16.38
C ILE A 86 -12.47 5.76 17.74
N ARG A 87 -13.77 5.61 18.04
CA ARG A 87 -14.33 6.04 19.34
C ARG A 87 -13.70 5.33 20.53
N ASN A 88 -13.33 4.06 20.35
CA ASN A 88 -12.70 3.27 21.41
C ASN A 88 -11.23 3.64 21.64
N GLN A 89 -10.49 3.96 20.56
CA GLN A 89 -9.03 4.15 20.61
C GLN A 89 -8.60 5.61 20.80
N PHE A 90 -9.47 6.58 20.51
CA PHE A 90 -9.16 8.00 20.59
C PHE A 90 -10.04 8.71 21.64
N PRO A 91 -9.57 8.83 22.90
CA PRO A 91 -10.30 9.52 23.96
C PRO A 91 -10.54 11.00 23.60
N GLY A 92 -11.76 11.49 23.84
CA GLY A 92 -12.15 12.87 23.54
C GLY A 92 -12.77 13.08 22.16
N VAL A 93 -12.82 12.04 21.32
CA VAL A 93 -13.53 12.08 20.04
C VAL A 93 -15.01 11.77 20.26
N SER A 94 -15.88 12.76 20.07
CA SER A 94 -17.33 12.60 20.26
C SER A 94 -18.05 12.26 18.95
N GLN A 95 -17.61 12.83 17.82
CA GLN A 95 -18.26 12.69 16.52
C GLN A 95 -17.22 12.53 15.42
N PRO A 96 -16.62 11.33 15.27
CA PRO A 96 -15.63 11.09 14.25
C PRO A 96 -16.25 11.24 12.86
N ARG A 97 -15.60 12.03 12.01
CA ARG A 97 -15.91 12.17 10.59
C ARG A 97 -14.84 11.45 9.79
N LEU A 98 -15.29 10.62 8.85
CA LEU A 98 -14.43 9.80 8.02
C LEU A 98 -14.52 10.25 6.57
N ALA A 99 -13.40 10.70 6.01
CA ALA A 99 -13.29 11.17 4.63
C ALA A 99 -12.09 10.51 3.92
N PRO A 100 -12.14 10.31 2.59
CA PRO A 100 -11.00 9.79 1.85
C PRO A 100 -9.87 10.81 1.89
N VAL A 101 -8.63 10.34 1.95
CA VAL A 101 -7.47 11.23 1.82
C VAL A 101 -7.44 11.83 0.41
N PRO A 102 -7.29 13.16 0.27
CA PRO A 102 -7.04 13.75 -1.04
C PRO A 102 -5.68 13.28 -1.57
N PHE A 103 -5.62 12.93 -2.84
CA PHE A 103 -4.39 12.51 -3.50
C PHE A 103 -3.91 13.59 -4.47
N ASP A 104 -2.59 13.67 -4.64
CA ASP A 104 -1.95 14.67 -5.48
C ASP A 104 -1.83 14.18 -6.94
N GLU A 105 -1.50 12.90 -7.09
CA GLU A 105 -1.30 12.23 -8.38
C GLU A 105 -1.84 10.80 -8.28
N GLY A 106 -2.45 10.30 -9.37
CA GLY A 106 -3.00 8.96 -9.41
C GLY A 106 -2.91 8.36 -10.81
N THR A 107 -2.49 7.09 -10.89
CA THR A 107 -2.57 6.30 -12.13
C THR A 107 -3.36 5.04 -11.87
N VAL A 108 -4.06 4.56 -12.89
CA VAL A 108 -4.84 3.33 -12.82
C VAL A 108 -4.50 2.42 -14.00
N GLN A 109 -4.38 1.12 -13.71
CA GLN A 109 -4.18 0.07 -14.70
C GLN A 109 -5.17 -1.05 -14.47
N ILE A 110 -5.47 -1.78 -15.54
CA ILE A 110 -6.25 -3.01 -15.51
C ILE A 110 -5.33 -4.18 -15.81
N VAL A 111 -5.53 -5.28 -15.09
CA VAL A 111 -4.90 -6.58 -15.31
C VAL A 111 -5.98 -7.52 -15.83
N THR A 112 -5.67 -8.22 -16.91
CA THR A 112 -6.56 -9.16 -17.60
C THR A 112 -5.85 -10.50 -17.76
N LEU A 113 -6.43 -11.42 -18.55
CA LEU A 113 -5.91 -12.78 -18.75
C LEU A 113 -4.44 -12.82 -19.21
N ASP A 114 -4.08 -11.97 -20.17
CA ASP A 114 -2.79 -11.98 -20.85
C ASP A 114 -2.16 -10.59 -20.99
N MET A 115 -2.80 -9.57 -20.43
CA MET A 115 -2.39 -8.18 -20.60
C MET A 115 -2.55 -7.36 -19.32
N GLN A 116 -1.62 -6.43 -19.10
CA GLN A 116 -1.72 -5.41 -18.07
C GLN A 116 -1.39 -4.05 -18.67
N GLY A 117 -2.21 -3.04 -18.40
CA GLY A 117 -1.93 -1.69 -18.90
C GLY A 117 -2.97 -0.66 -18.51
N SER A 118 -2.72 0.58 -18.92
CA SER A 118 -3.68 1.68 -18.85
C SER A 118 -4.35 1.89 -20.22
N GLY A 119 -5.32 2.80 -20.31
CA GLY A 119 -5.95 3.18 -21.57
C GLY A 119 -4.94 3.53 -22.66
N GLY A 120 -5.12 2.94 -23.85
CA GLY A 120 -4.23 3.07 -25.00
C GLY A 120 -3.22 1.93 -25.16
N ALA A 121 -3.14 0.99 -24.20
CA ALA A 121 -2.26 -0.17 -24.35
C ALA A 121 -2.79 -1.14 -25.42
N THR A 122 -1.87 -1.72 -26.19
CA THR A 122 -2.16 -2.73 -27.22
C THR A 122 -1.38 -4.00 -26.94
N SER A 123 -1.93 -5.17 -27.26
CA SER A 123 -1.22 -6.43 -27.08
C SER A 123 0.10 -6.44 -27.85
N THR A 124 1.13 -6.98 -27.23
CA THR A 124 2.48 -7.16 -27.81
C THR A 124 2.80 -8.63 -28.01
N ALA A 125 1.80 -9.52 -27.90
CA ALA A 125 1.98 -10.94 -28.13
C ALA A 125 2.54 -11.20 -29.55
N PRO A 126 3.56 -12.07 -29.69
CA PRO A 126 4.11 -12.40 -30.99
C PRO A 126 3.04 -13.07 -31.87
N PRO A 127 3.15 -12.99 -33.22
CA PRO A 127 2.20 -13.63 -34.12
C PRO A 127 2.02 -15.13 -33.81
N GLY A 128 0.78 -15.55 -33.58
CA GLY A 128 0.44 -16.94 -33.20
C GLY A 128 0.60 -17.26 -31.70
N GLY A 129 1.02 -16.28 -30.88
CA GLY A 129 0.95 -16.36 -29.42
C GLY A 129 -0.49 -16.25 -28.92
N PHE A 130 -0.71 -16.65 -27.66
CA PHE A 130 -2.01 -16.45 -27.00
C PHE A 130 -2.31 -14.95 -26.88
N GLN A 131 -3.47 -14.55 -27.39
CA GLN A 131 -3.96 -13.17 -27.36
C GLN A 131 -5.45 -13.20 -27.03
N ALA A 132 -5.80 -12.92 -25.77
CA ALA A 132 -7.18 -12.81 -25.32
C ALA A 132 -7.67 -11.36 -25.37
N VAL A 133 -6.83 -10.41 -24.95
CA VAL A 133 -7.11 -8.97 -25.04
C VAL A 133 -6.28 -8.34 -26.16
N GLU A 134 -6.93 -7.58 -27.05
CA GLU A 134 -6.25 -6.92 -28.16
C GLU A 134 -5.87 -5.48 -27.81
N HIS A 135 -6.81 -4.73 -27.23
CA HIS A 135 -6.62 -3.34 -26.84
C HIS A 135 -7.27 -3.06 -25.48
N ILE A 136 -6.59 -2.24 -24.68
CA ILE A 136 -7.14 -1.59 -23.48
C ILE A 136 -7.45 -0.15 -23.87
N LEU A 137 -8.71 0.24 -23.77
CA LEU A 137 -9.21 1.59 -23.98
C LEU A 137 -9.71 2.16 -22.63
N GLY A 138 -9.85 3.49 -22.56
CA GLY A 138 -10.42 4.15 -21.39
C GLY A 138 -9.38 4.82 -20.50
N ALA A 139 -9.48 4.62 -19.19
CA ALA A 139 -8.81 5.44 -18.19
C ALA A 139 -7.28 5.25 -18.14
N VAL A 140 -6.57 6.36 -17.97
CA VAL A 140 -5.14 6.41 -17.60
C VAL A 140 -4.95 6.97 -16.19
N SER A 141 -5.83 7.90 -15.81
CA SER A 141 -5.99 8.43 -14.46
C SER A 141 -7.41 8.11 -13.97
N PRO A 142 -7.59 7.76 -12.69
CA PRO A 142 -8.91 7.68 -12.10
C PRO A 142 -9.54 9.07 -11.93
N GLU A 143 -10.84 9.11 -11.65
CA GLU A 143 -11.52 10.34 -11.24
C GLU A 143 -10.88 10.93 -9.98
N LEU A 144 -10.74 12.27 -9.97
CA LEU A 144 -10.09 13.02 -8.89
C LEU A 144 -10.95 13.19 -7.63
N PHE A 145 -12.24 12.88 -7.73
CA PHE A 145 -13.21 13.03 -6.65
C PHE A 145 -14.15 11.82 -6.59
N GLY A 146 -14.89 11.69 -5.49
CA GLY A 146 -15.80 10.57 -5.28
C GLY A 146 -15.03 9.27 -5.02
N ASP A 147 -15.47 8.19 -5.67
CA ASP A 147 -14.96 6.83 -5.46
C ASP A 147 -13.81 6.47 -6.41
N ASN A 148 -13.10 7.46 -6.97
CA ASN A 148 -11.97 7.25 -7.87
C ASN A 148 -12.27 6.31 -9.05
N ASN A 149 -13.43 6.51 -9.67
CA ASN A 149 -13.88 5.63 -10.75
C ASN A 149 -12.89 5.63 -11.92
N ALA A 150 -12.67 4.46 -12.49
CA ALA A 150 -11.84 4.26 -13.68
C ALA A 150 -12.55 3.30 -14.65
N LEU A 151 -13.05 3.84 -15.76
CA LEU A 151 -13.66 3.06 -16.82
C LEU A 151 -12.60 2.48 -17.75
N PHE A 152 -12.64 1.18 -17.94
CA PHE A 152 -11.88 0.45 -18.93
C PHE A 152 -12.81 -0.21 -19.94
N ALA A 153 -12.41 -0.17 -21.21
CA ALA A 153 -13.06 -0.88 -22.30
C ALA A 153 -12.02 -1.76 -22.99
N LEU A 154 -12.27 -3.05 -23.09
CA LEU A 154 -11.35 -4.01 -23.68
C LEU A 154 -11.92 -4.54 -24.99
N THR A 155 -11.11 -4.57 -26.04
CA THR A 155 -11.41 -5.37 -27.23
C THR A 155 -10.83 -6.76 -27.05
N LEU A 156 -11.65 -7.77 -27.31
CA LEU A 156 -11.33 -9.17 -27.05
C LEU A 156 -11.30 -9.97 -28.35
N SER A 157 -10.36 -10.91 -28.43
CA SER A 157 -10.39 -11.95 -29.45
C SER A 157 -11.55 -12.93 -29.18
N GLU A 158 -11.85 -13.80 -30.16
CA GLU A 158 -12.89 -14.84 -30.01
C GLU A 158 -12.62 -15.74 -28.79
N ASP A 159 -11.38 -16.21 -28.66
CA ASP A 159 -10.95 -17.05 -27.54
C ASP A 159 -11.00 -16.27 -26.22
N GLY A 160 -10.54 -15.01 -26.23
CA GLY A 160 -10.56 -14.16 -25.04
C GLY A 160 -11.97 -13.90 -24.52
N ALA A 161 -12.92 -13.62 -25.42
CA ALA A 161 -14.33 -13.43 -25.07
C ALA A 161 -14.93 -14.70 -24.46
N SER A 162 -14.68 -15.86 -25.07
CA SER A 162 -15.20 -17.15 -24.59
C SER A 162 -14.60 -17.56 -23.23
N ILE A 163 -13.30 -17.30 -23.02
CA ILE A 163 -12.64 -17.58 -21.73
C ILE A 163 -13.18 -16.66 -20.64
N LEU A 164 -13.35 -15.36 -20.93
CA LEU A 164 -13.88 -14.40 -19.96
C LEU A 164 -15.34 -14.72 -19.60
N GLU A 165 -16.19 -15.02 -20.58
CA GLU A 165 -17.57 -15.47 -20.35
C GLU A 165 -17.60 -16.66 -19.39
N ALA A 166 -16.89 -17.74 -19.71
CA ALA A 166 -16.81 -18.92 -18.88
C ALA A 166 -16.26 -18.61 -17.47
N ALA A 167 -15.24 -17.78 -17.36
CA ALA A 167 -14.66 -17.39 -16.08
C ALA A 167 -15.68 -16.64 -15.20
N PHE A 168 -16.42 -15.68 -15.77
CA PHE A 168 -17.43 -14.91 -15.03
C PHE A 168 -18.63 -15.78 -14.63
N GLU A 169 -19.11 -16.66 -15.50
CA GLU A 169 -20.21 -17.60 -15.18
C GLU A 169 -19.86 -18.56 -14.03
N ASN A 170 -18.57 -18.91 -13.90
CA ASN A 170 -18.06 -19.76 -12.82
C ASN A 170 -17.64 -18.96 -11.56
N GLY A 171 -17.97 -17.66 -11.49
CA GLY A 171 -17.68 -16.82 -10.32
C GLY A 171 -16.19 -16.53 -10.12
N MET A 172 -15.39 -16.61 -11.18
CA MET A 172 -13.97 -16.24 -11.13
C MET A 172 -13.80 -14.71 -11.32
N ALA A 173 -12.66 -14.18 -10.87
CA ALA A 173 -12.27 -12.79 -11.06
C ALA A 173 -11.05 -12.68 -11.99
N PRO A 174 -11.21 -12.90 -13.32
CA PRO A 174 -10.12 -12.90 -14.29
C PRO A 174 -9.58 -11.49 -14.61
N VAL A 175 -10.21 -10.44 -14.05
CA VAL A 175 -9.87 -9.04 -14.29
C VAL A 175 -9.69 -8.33 -12.95
N GLY A 176 -8.64 -7.52 -12.84
CA GLY A 176 -8.30 -6.78 -11.63
C GLY A 176 -7.84 -5.35 -11.92
N GLY A 177 -7.90 -4.49 -10.91
CA GLY A 177 -7.47 -3.11 -10.96
C GLY A 177 -6.24 -2.85 -10.12
N ILE A 178 -5.32 -2.03 -10.64
CA ILE A 178 -4.18 -1.51 -9.87
C ILE A 178 -4.27 0.00 -9.84
N TYR A 179 -4.45 0.55 -8.64
CA TYR A 179 -4.37 1.98 -8.38
C TYR A 179 -3.02 2.30 -7.75
N ASN A 180 -2.35 3.31 -8.29
CA ASN A 180 -1.18 3.89 -7.67
C ASN A 180 -1.50 5.35 -7.36
N LEU A 181 -1.67 5.66 -6.08
CA LEU A 181 -2.09 6.97 -5.60
C LEU A 181 -1.00 7.56 -4.69
N LYS A 182 -0.68 8.83 -4.93
CA LYS A 182 0.29 9.59 -4.14
C LYS A 182 -0.43 10.57 -3.25
N PHE A 183 -0.16 10.51 -1.95
CA PHE A 183 -0.80 11.35 -0.94
C PHE A 183 0.23 12.18 -0.19
N THR A 184 -0.13 13.41 0.15
CA THR A 184 0.67 14.23 1.06
C THR A 184 0.18 14.05 2.51
N GLY A 185 1.08 13.55 3.36
CA GLY A 185 0.89 13.47 4.80
C GLY A 185 1.74 14.49 5.55
N VAL A 186 1.26 14.92 6.71
CA VAL A 186 2.05 15.71 7.67
C VAL A 186 2.74 14.74 8.62
N ARG A 187 4.06 14.89 8.72
CA ARG A 187 4.83 14.39 9.85
C ARG A 187 5.06 15.57 10.79
N PRO A 188 4.96 15.39 12.12
CA PRO A 188 5.37 16.42 13.07
C PRO A 188 6.78 16.87 12.77
N ALA A 189 7.05 18.15 12.98
CA ALA A 189 8.40 18.69 12.93
C ALA A 189 9.20 18.11 14.11
N LEU A 190 9.88 16.98 13.87
CA LEU A 190 10.91 16.45 14.76
C LEU A 190 12.20 17.21 14.44
N ASP A 191 12.38 18.35 15.11
CA ASP A 191 13.63 19.11 15.03
C ASP A 191 14.61 18.49 16.04
N VAL A 192 15.28 17.40 15.65
CA VAL A 192 16.16 16.65 16.55
C VAL A 192 17.57 16.62 15.97
N LYS A 193 18.54 17.07 16.77
CA LYS A 193 19.96 16.97 16.48
C LYS A 193 20.53 15.78 17.24
N ILE A 194 20.93 14.75 16.50
CA ILE A 194 21.60 13.57 17.07
C ILE A 194 23.10 13.70 16.83
N THR A 195 23.87 13.68 17.91
CA THR A 195 25.34 13.64 17.87
C THR A 195 25.78 12.30 18.44
N ALA A 196 26.46 11.49 17.62
CA ALA A 196 26.92 10.17 18.04
C ALA A 196 28.41 10.00 17.74
N ASP A 197 29.15 9.43 18.70
CA ASP A 197 30.51 8.94 18.49
C ASP A 197 30.45 7.55 17.87
N LEU A 198 30.47 7.51 16.53
CA LEU A 198 30.27 6.29 15.75
C LEU A 198 31.29 5.20 16.08
N LYS A 199 32.51 5.56 16.50
CA LYS A 199 33.55 4.61 16.91
C LYS A 199 33.14 3.90 18.20
N ARG A 200 32.74 4.66 19.21
CA ARG A 200 32.31 4.11 20.51
C ARG A 200 31.00 3.33 20.40
N CYS A 201 30.08 3.77 19.53
CA CYS A 201 28.88 3.01 19.20
C CYS A 201 29.25 1.65 18.59
N TYR A 202 30.08 1.64 17.54
CA TYR A 202 30.51 0.41 16.87
C TYR A 202 31.25 -0.56 17.81
N ASP A 203 32.18 -0.07 18.63
CA ASP A 203 32.93 -0.88 19.59
C ASP A 203 32.00 -1.52 20.64
N SER A 204 31.00 -0.76 21.11
CA SER A 204 30.02 -1.25 22.10
C SER A 204 29.11 -2.34 21.53
N PHE A 205 28.73 -2.22 20.25
CA PHE A 205 28.02 -3.28 19.56
C PHE A 205 28.93 -4.49 19.32
N SER A 206 30.19 -4.30 18.91
CA SER A 206 31.12 -5.40 18.60
C SER A 206 31.43 -6.29 19.81
N ILE A 207 31.53 -5.71 21.02
CA ILE A 207 31.80 -6.45 22.27
C ILE A 207 30.59 -7.30 22.72
N GLY A 208 29.36 -6.87 22.39
CA GLY A 208 28.13 -7.57 22.77
C GLY A 208 27.81 -8.82 21.93
N PHE A 209 28.44 -8.98 20.77
CA PHE A 209 28.12 -10.03 19.80
C PHE A 209 29.00 -11.30 19.88
N ASP A 210 30.01 -11.34 20.76
CA ASP A 210 30.87 -12.53 20.96
C ASP A 210 30.20 -13.63 21.81
N VAL A 211 29.01 -13.36 22.36
CA VAL A 211 28.22 -14.32 23.14
C VAL A 211 27.06 -14.84 22.28
N LYS A 212 27.15 -16.10 21.86
CA LYS A 212 26.08 -16.85 21.18
C LYS A 212 24.80 -16.82 22.01
N ALA A 213 23.85 -15.93 21.71
CA ALA A 213 22.51 -15.99 22.30
C ALA A 213 21.42 -15.41 21.39
N TYR A 214 20.33 -16.17 21.31
CA TYR A 214 19.06 -15.94 20.61
C TYR A 214 18.23 -14.74 21.15
N TRP A 215 18.87 -13.67 21.64
CA TRP A 215 18.23 -12.51 22.30
C TRP A 215 18.71 -11.17 21.74
N VAL A 216 18.79 -11.07 20.41
CA VAL A 216 19.42 -9.93 19.70
C VAL A 216 18.73 -8.59 20.00
N SER A 217 17.41 -8.53 20.16
CA SER A 217 16.69 -7.28 20.39
C SER A 217 16.94 -6.65 21.78
N ALA A 218 16.89 -7.45 22.85
CA ALA A 218 17.10 -6.96 24.21
C ALA A 218 18.54 -6.44 24.47
N GLY A 219 19.54 -7.07 23.83
CA GLY A 219 20.93 -6.63 23.89
C GLY A 219 21.19 -5.31 23.14
N ILE A 220 20.49 -5.09 22.02
CA ILE A 220 20.57 -3.85 21.24
C ILE A 220 20.00 -2.69 22.04
N ASP A 221 18.83 -2.86 22.66
CA ASP A 221 18.20 -1.81 23.45
C ASP A 221 19.03 -1.43 24.69
N ALA A 222 19.58 -2.41 25.40
CA ALA A 222 20.48 -2.18 26.53
C ALA A 222 21.77 -1.44 26.12
N THR A 223 22.33 -1.78 24.95
CA THR A 223 23.53 -1.13 24.41
C THR A 223 23.25 0.33 24.02
N PHE A 224 22.11 0.61 23.39
CA PHE A 224 21.71 1.99 23.08
C PHE A 224 21.48 2.83 24.33
N GLU A 225 20.85 2.27 25.38
CA GLU A 225 20.66 2.99 26.64
C GLU A 225 22.00 3.27 27.34
N LYS A 226 22.94 2.32 27.29
CA LYS A 226 24.30 2.53 27.81
C LYS A 226 25.05 3.62 27.04
N LEU A 227 24.97 3.63 25.71
CA LEU A 227 25.59 4.67 24.88
C LEU A 227 25.01 6.07 25.17
N ARG A 228 23.74 6.15 25.54
CA ARG A 228 23.09 7.39 26.00
C ARG A 228 23.64 7.83 27.36
N GLN A 229 23.71 6.92 28.33
CA GLN A 229 24.26 7.21 29.67
C GLN A 229 25.73 7.59 29.65
N ASP A 230 26.53 6.95 28.79
CA ASP A 230 27.96 7.20 28.62
C ASP A 230 28.26 8.44 27.75
N GLY A 231 27.22 9.14 27.27
CA GLY A 231 27.31 10.35 26.46
C GLY A 231 27.85 10.14 25.04
N ALA A 232 28.02 8.89 24.60
CA ALA A 232 28.43 8.54 23.25
C ALA A 232 27.31 8.76 22.22
N LEU A 233 26.05 8.78 22.67
CA LEU A 233 24.87 9.17 21.91
C LEU A 233 24.18 10.33 22.63
N LYS A 234 24.17 11.50 22.01
CA LYS A 234 23.47 12.68 22.50
C LYS A 234 22.33 13.04 21.54
N VAL A 235 21.11 13.06 22.06
CA VAL A 235 19.90 13.45 21.32
C VAL A 235 19.45 14.80 21.88
N GLU A 236 19.47 15.83 21.05
CA GLU A 236 19.00 17.17 21.41
C GLU A 236 17.73 17.48 20.62
N VAL A 237 16.59 17.65 21.29
CA VAL A 237 15.36 18.13 20.66
C VAL A 237 15.43 19.67 20.62
N VAL A 238 15.48 20.23 19.41
CA VAL A 238 15.83 21.64 19.14
C VAL A 238 14.62 22.58 19.30
N ASN A 239 13.39 22.11 19.11
CA ASN A 239 12.19 22.94 19.27
C ASN A 239 10.90 22.12 19.45
N LEU A 240 10.43 21.97 20.70
CA LEU A 240 9.03 21.65 21.01
C LEU A 240 8.68 22.28 22.38
N ALA A 241 7.48 22.86 22.47
CA ALA A 241 7.02 23.59 23.65
C ALA A 241 6.34 22.64 24.64
N GLY A 242 7.07 22.19 25.66
CA GLY A 242 6.53 21.48 26.83
C GLY A 242 7.18 20.12 27.10
N ASP A 243 7.46 19.84 28.38
CA ASP A 243 8.31 18.70 28.80
C ASP A 243 7.75 17.30 28.48
N ALA A 244 6.42 17.13 28.45
CA ALA A 244 5.80 15.82 28.20
C ALA A 244 5.79 15.43 26.71
N GLU A 245 5.61 16.40 25.81
CA GLU A 245 5.69 16.21 24.36
C GLU A 245 7.14 16.01 23.91
N ASN A 246 8.08 16.66 24.60
CA ASN A 246 9.52 16.49 24.39
C ASN A 246 9.99 15.05 24.63
N LEU A 247 9.50 14.38 25.68
CA LEU A 247 9.87 12.98 25.97
C LEU A 247 9.37 12.00 24.90
N GLN A 248 8.15 12.20 24.38
CA GLN A 248 7.62 11.35 23.31
C GLN A 248 8.34 11.59 21.99
N ALA A 249 8.63 12.85 21.66
CA ALA A 249 9.40 13.21 20.48
C ALA A 249 10.84 12.68 20.54
N GLU A 250 11.48 12.73 21.70
CA GLU A 250 12.81 12.17 21.93
C GLU A 250 12.81 10.64 21.72
N GLN A 251 11.83 9.93 22.27
CA GLN A 251 11.68 8.48 22.06
C GLN A 251 11.46 8.12 20.59
N GLN A 252 10.62 8.89 19.89
CA GLN A 252 10.38 8.69 18.45
C GLN A 252 11.64 8.96 17.61
N ALA A 253 12.39 10.02 17.91
CA ALA A 253 13.64 10.34 17.23
C ALA A 253 14.70 9.24 17.45
N ILE A 254 14.79 8.72 18.68
CA ILE A 254 15.67 7.61 19.01
C ILE A 254 15.27 6.35 18.24
N ALA A 255 13.99 6.03 18.14
CA ALA A 255 13.52 4.87 17.38
C ALA A 255 13.89 4.98 15.89
N LEU A 256 13.65 6.13 15.27
CA LEU A 256 14.02 6.38 13.87
C LEU A 256 15.53 6.28 13.66
N PHE A 257 16.33 6.85 14.57
CA PHE A 257 17.78 6.76 14.50
C PHE A 257 18.28 5.33 14.66
N LYS A 258 17.71 4.56 15.60
CA LYS A 258 18.01 3.12 15.77
C LYS A 258 17.75 2.36 14.47
N ASP A 259 16.59 2.54 13.84
CA ASP A 259 16.23 1.86 12.60
C ASP A 259 17.19 2.22 11.45
N GLN A 260 17.54 3.50 11.31
CA GLN A 260 18.46 3.96 10.27
C GLN A 260 19.90 3.46 10.50
N ILE A 261 20.39 3.52 11.73
CA ILE A 261 21.74 3.06 12.08
C ILE A 261 21.84 1.54 11.95
N LEU A 262 20.85 0.79 12.45
CA LEU A 262 20.84 -0.67 12.36
C LEU A 262 20.80 -1.13 10.90
N SER A 263 19.96 -0.52 10.06
CA SER A 263 19.92 -0.85 8.63
C SER A 263 21.20 -0.47 7.88
N THR A 264 21.91 0.57 8.32
CA THR A 264 23.16 1.02 7.69
C THR A 264 24.38 0.20 8.15
N TRP A 265 24.47 -0.17 9.43
CA TRP A 265 25.62 -0.89 10.01
C TRP A 265 25.46 -2.41 9.99
N PHE A 266 24.23 -2.90 10.04
CA PHE A 266 23.90 -4.31 9.99
C PHE A 266 23.05 -4.59 8.77
N THR A 267 23.72 -4.74 7.62
CA THR A 267 23.05 -5.29 6.44
C THR A 267 22.73 -6.76 6.69
N PRO A 268 21.46 -7.19 6.65
CA PRO A 268 21.12 -8.61 6.73
C PRO A 268 21.73 -9.32 5.52
N SER A 269 22.68 -10.23 5.76
CA SER A 269 23.21 -11.12 4.73
C SER A 269 22.60 -12.51 4.94
N LEU A 270 22.04 -13.08 3.87
CA LEU A 270 21.73 -14.51 3.83
C LEU A 270 23.02 -15.28 3.58
N SER A 271 23.81 -15.48 4.63
CA SER A 271 24.74 -16.60 4.67
C SER A 271 24.14 -17.66 5.59
N PRO A 272 23.35 -18.61 5.05
CA PRO A 272 22.90 -19.74 5.83
C PRO A 272 24.15 -20.55 6.24
N THR A 273 24.27 -20.79 7.53
CA THR A 273 25.01 -21.87 8.18
C THR A 273 25.56 -22.92 7.21
N THR A 274 26.88 -22.94 6.99
CA THR A 274 27.54 -24.22 6.70
C THR A 274 28.01 -24.77 8.03
N ALA A 275 27.11 -25.51 8.69
CA ALA A 275 27.48 -26.48 9.70
C ALA A 275 28.34 -27.56 9.04
N ALA A 276 29.28 -28.09 9.81
CA ALA A 276 30.25 -29.12 9.44
C ALA A 276 29.67 -30.30 8.63
N ALA A 277 30.35 -30.69 7.56
CA ALA A 277 30.62 -32.08 7.19
C ALA A 277 31.55 -32.13 5.96
N ALA A 278 32.82 -32.54 6.15
CA ALA A 278 33.57 -33.46 5.28
C ALA A 278 35.02 -33.53 5.78
N ASP A 279 35.22 -34.32 6.82
CA ASP A 279 36.46 -35.09 6.95
C ASP A 279 36.42 -36.16 5.84
N VAL A 280 37.20 -35.95 4.78
CA VAL A 280 37.71 -37.00 3.90
C VAL A 280 39.09 -36.55 3.42
N GLY A 281 40.12 -37.09 4.07
CA GLY A 281 41.53 -36.95 3.71
C GLY A 281 42.40 -37.77 4.63
#